data_AF-A0A813HJL3-F1
#
_entry.id   AF-A0A813HJL3-F1
#
_cell.length_a   1.000
_cell.length_b   1.000
_cell.length_c   1.000
_cell.angle_alpha   90.00
_cell.angle_beta   90.00
_cell.angle_gamma   90.00
#
_symmetry.space_group_name_H-M   'P 1'
#
loop_
_entity.id
_entity.type
_entity.pdbx_description
1 polymer ?
#
loop_
_entity_poly.entity_id
_entity_poly.type
_entity_poly.pdbx_seq_one_letter_code
_entity_poly.pdbx_strand_id
1 'polypeptide(L)'
;MGDPFLKKEWYDIKAPSMFSVRNCGKTLITRTQGTKIATEELKGRVLEVNLADLNNDEDQASKKIKLCIEEVQGRNCLTDFHGMELTRDKICSMIQKFQSLIEAHVDVKTTDGFTVRMFVIAFTKKRPDQVKTSCYAQSAQIRKIRKKMTDIMTAEAGKVSLRELVKKLGFA
;
A
#
# COMPACT_ATOMS: atom_id res chain seq x y z
N MET A 1 5.48 41.64 9.40
CA MET A 1 5.29 40.17 9.43
C MET A 1 5.79 39.62 8.10
N GLY A 2 6.86 38.83 8.09
CA GLY A 2 7.47 38.33 6.85
C GLY A 2 6.80 37.06 6.33
N ASP A 3 6.84 36.86 5.01
CA ASP A 3 6.28 35.71 4.32
C ASP A 3 6.86 34.38 4.86
N PRO A 4 6.02 33.47 5.40
CA PRO A 4 6.44 32.15 5.86
C PRO A 4 7.11 31.26 4.81
N PHE A 5 6.84 31.46 3.51
CA PHE A 5 7.42 30.64 2.44
C PHE A 5 8.91 30.89 2.23
N LEU A 6 9.41 32.10 2.52
CA LEU A 6 10.83 32.43 2.44
C LEU A 6 11.69 31.63 3.43
N LYS A 7 11.08 31.07 4.47
CA LYS A 7 11.75 30.25 5.49
C LYS A 7 11.73 28.75 5.17
N LYS A 8 11.09 28.34 4.07
CA LYS A 8 10.95 26.94 3.70
C LYS A 8 12.09 26.48 2.79
N GLU A 9 12.49 25.23 2.96
CA GLU A 9 13.43 24.54 2.11
C GLU A 9 12.78 23.31 1.49
N TRP A 10 13.22 22.98 0.27
CA TRP A 10 12.72 21.86 -0.52
C TRP A 10 13.67 20.67 -0.45
N TYR A 11 13.09 19.48 -0.29
CA TYR A 11 13.76 18.19 -0.25
C TYR A 11 13.16 17.27 -1.30
N ASP A 12 13.99 16.48 -1.97
CA ASP A 12 13.57 15.53 -2.99
C ASP A 12 13.24 14.19 -2.34
N ILE A 13 12.06 13.64 -2.65
CA ILE A 13 11.59 12.36 -2.11
C ILE A 13 12.08 11.23 -3.02
N LYS A 14 12.78 10.26 -2.42
CA LYS A 14 13.31 9.09 -3.10
C LYS A 14 12.61 7.81 -2.65
N ALA A 15 11.94 7.14 -3.59
CA ALA A 15 11.35 5.82 -3.37
C ALA A 15 12.40 4.72 -3.18
N PRO A 16 12.04 3.64 -2.47
CA PRO A 16 12.88 2.45 -2.35
C PRO A 16 13.20 1.84 -3.72
N SER A 17 14.31 1.11 -3.80
CA SER A 17 14.82 0.52 -5.05
C SER A 17 13.94 -0.59 -5.66
N MET A 18 12.83 -0.94 -5.02
CA MET A 18 11.88 -1.92 -5.53
C MET A 18 10.94 -1.35 -6.59
N PHE A 19 10.86 -0.02 -6.73
CA PHE A 19 10.08 0.67 -7.75
C PHE A 19 10.95 1.14 -8.91
N SER A 20 10.37 1.24 -10.11
CA SER A 20 11.07 1.70 -11.31
C SER A 20 11.42 3.18 -11.24
N VAL A 21 10.43 4.01 -10.87
CA VAL A 21 10.58 5.46 -10.72
C VAL A 21 10.94 5.78 -9.28
N ARG A 22 12.20 6.18 -9.07
CA ARG A 22 12.70 6.52 -7.73
C ARG A 22 12.41 7.95 -7.30
N ASN A 23 12.05 8.85 -8.20
CA ASN A 23 11.83 10.25 -7.87
C ASN A 23 10.32 10.53 -7.73
N CYS A 24 9.82 10.61 -6.50
CA CYS A 24 8.38 10.70 -6.24
C CYS A 24 7.85 12.14 -6.13
N GLY A 25 8.76 13.12 -6.11
CA GLY A 25 8.40 14.54 -5.98
C GLY A 25 9.25 15.26 -4.94
N LYS A 26 8.72 16.37 -4.41
CA LYS A 26 9.42 17.20 -3.43
C LYS A 26 8.53 17.47 -2.23
N THR A 27 9.14 17.55 -1.05
CA THR A 27 8.49 18.00 0.18
C THR A 27 9.17 19.26 0.68
N LEU A 28 8.39 20.16 1.28
CA LEU A 28 8.89 21.38 1.88
C LEU A 28 8.84 21.30 3.40
N ILE A 29 9.82 21.92 4.04
CA ILE A 29 9.83 22.07 5.50
C ILE A 29 10.45 23.40 5.89
N THR A 30 10.14 23.89 7.09
CA THR A 30 10.75 25.09 7.62
C THR A 30 12.23 24.83 7.90
N ARG A 31 13.11 25.75 7.51
CA ARG A 31 14.54 25.67 7.80
C ARG A 31 14.78 25.57 9.31
N THR A 32 15.78 24.76 9.68
CA THR A 32 16.21 24.60 11.07
C THR A 32 16.37 25.96 11.77
N GLN A 33 15.70 26.11 12.90
CA GLN A 33 15.74 27.32 13.73
C GLN A 33 15.84 26.93 15.20
N GLY A 34 16.91 27.36 15.86
CA GLY A 34 17.17 27.03 17.27
C GLY A 34 17.22 25.52 17.48
N THR A 35 16.36 25.03 18.38
CA THR A 35 16.26 23.60 18.74
C THR A 35 15.39 22.76 17.80
N LYS A 36 14.73 23.36 16.80
CA LYS A 36 13.89 22.64 15.84
C LYS A 36 14.69 22.26 14.60
N ILE A 37 15.09 20.99 14.52
CA ILE A 37 15.89 20.45 13.41
C ILE A 37 14.96 19.98 12.28
N ALA A 38 15.13 20.54 11.08
CA ALA A 38 14.30 20.21 9.92
C ALA A 38 14.33 18.71 9.55
N THR A 39 15.48 18.05 9.69
CA THR A 39 15.62 16.63 9.35
C THR A 39 14.83 15.72 10.30
N GLU A 40 14.67 16.10 11.57
CA GLU A 40 13.90 15.31 12.53
C GLU A 40 12.39 15.43 12.25
N GLU A 41 11.93 16.61 11.85
CA GLU A 41 10.52 16.85 11.52
C GLU A 41 10.14 16.31 10.12
N LEU A 42 11.13 16.05 9.26
CA LEU A 42 10.93 15.33 7.99
C LEU A 42 10.77 13.82 8.20
N LYS A 43 11.52 13.24 9.15
CA LYS A 43 11.44 11.82 9.48
C LYS A 43 10.06 11.48 10.05
N GLY A 44 9.55 10.30 9.72
CA GLY A 44 8.23 9.85 10.12
C GLY A 44 7.07 10.43 9.31
N ARG A 45 7.32 11.32 8.34
CA ARG A 45 6.26 11.75 7.41
C ARG A 45 5.89 10.59 6.49
N VAL A 46 4.59 10.30 6.42
CA VAL A 46 4.02 9.30 5.51
C VAL A 46 3.44 10.00 4.29
N LEU A 47 3.87 9.57 3.11
CA LEU A 47 3.48 10.09 1.82
C LEU A 47 2.65 9.04 1.10
N GLU A 48 1.54 9.43 0.50
CA GLU A 48 0.72 8.56 -0.36
C GLU A 48 1.05 8.85 -1.82
N VAL A 49 1.41 7.80 -2.57
CA VAL A 49 1.75 7.87 -4.00
C VAL A 49 1.02 6.77 -4.75
N ASN A 50 0.60 7.03 -5.99
CA ASN A 50 0.00 6.00 -6.83
C ASN A 50 1.08 5.01 -7.29
N LEU A 51 0.75 3.72 -7.31
CA LEU A 51 1.65 2.69 -7.84
C LEU A 51 1.88 2.86 -9.34
N ALA A 52 0.90 3.36 -10.09
CA ALA A 52 1.08 3.67 -11.51
C ALA A 52 2.22 4.65 -11.75
N ASP A 53 2.34 5.70 -10.92
CA ASP A 53 3.40 6.70 -11.03
C ASP A 53 4.78 6.15 -10.62
N LEU A 54 4.79 5.16 -9.71
CA LEU A 54 6.02 4.51 -9.25
C LEU A 54 6.57 3.49 -10.27
N ASN A 55 5.72 2.92 -11.11
CA ASN A 55 6.08 1.86 -12.06
C ASN A 55 5.91 2.26 -13.55
N ASN A 56 5.33 3.42 -13.85
CA ASN A 56 4.87 3.81 -15.18
C ASN A 56 3.92 2.77 -15.82
N ASP A 57 3.02 2.21 -15.00
CA ASP A 57 2.08 1.17 -15.42
C ASP A 57 0.65 1.58 -15.04
N GLU A 58 -0.15 1.97 -16.03
CA GLU A 58 -1.53 2.46 -15.82
C GLU A 58 -2.48 1.36 -15.30
N ASP A 59 -2.18 0.08 -15.55
CA ASP A 59 -3.01 -1.02 -15.04
C ASP A 59 -3.01 -1.07 -13.49
N GLN A 60 -1.99 -0.47 -12.88
CA GLN A 60 -1.79 -0.40 -11.43
C GLN A 60 -2.36 0.87 -10.80
N ALA A 61 -3.08 1.72 -11.56
CA ALA A 61 -3.60 3.01 -11.10
C ALA A 61 -4.57 2.93 -9.90
N SER A 62 -5.15 1.75 -9.68
CA SER A 62 -6.07 1.50 -8.55
C SER A 62 -5.38 1.17 -7.22
N LYS A 63 -4.05 1.08 -7.20
CA LYS A 63 -3.26 0.76 -5.99
C LYS A 63 -2.48 2.00 -5.53
N LYS A 64 -2.65 2.38 -4.27
CA LYS A 64 -1.94 3.47 -3.61
C LYS A 64 -0.95 2.92 -2.60
N ILE A 65 0.23 3.50 -2.54
CA ILE A 65 1.32 3.10 -1.65
C ILE A 65 1.62 4.23 -0.68
N LYS A 66 1.75 3.86 0.59
CA LYS A 66 2.19 4.74 1.67
C LYS A 66 3.68 4.50 1.90
N LEU A 67 4.47 5.56 1.78
CA LEU A 67 5.92 5.58 1.95
C LEU A 67 6.27 6.46 3.15
N CYS A 68 7.01 5.94 4.12
CA CYS A 68 7.48 6.68 5.30
C CYS A 68 8.90 7.20 5.06
N ILE A 69 9.18 8.48 5.39
CA ILE A 69 10.55 9.00 5.36
C ILE A 69 11.30 8.49 6.61
N GLU A 70 12.27 7.61 6.42
CA GLU A 70 13.10 7.06 7.50
C GLU A 70 14.40 7.87 7.67
N GLU A 71 15.01 8.26 6.54
CA GLU A 71 16.32 8.92 6.54
C GLU A 71 16.34 10.13 5.61
N VAL A 72 17.15 11.13 5.96
CA VAL A 72 17.39 12.30 5.13
C VAL A 72 18.89 12.42 4.90
N GLN A 73 19.32 12.33 3.63
CA GLN A 73 20.71 12.43 3.20
C GLN A 73 20.89 13.70 2.36
N GLY A 74 21.47 14.73 2.97
CA GLY A 74 21.57 16.05 2.36
C GLY A 74 20.18 16.61 2.04
N ARG A 75 19.82 16.68 0.75
CA ARG A 75 18.50 17.14 0.28
C ARG A 75 17.56 16.01 -0.13
N ASN A 76 18.01 14.75 -0.04
CA ASN A 76 17.23 13.58 -0.43
C ASN A 76 16.57 12.94 0.80
N CYS A 77 15.27 12.74 0.75
CA CYS A 77 14.52 11.95 1.73
C CYS A 77 14.40 10.51 1.24
N LEU A 78 15.03 9.56 1.93
CA LEU A 78 14.90 8.14 1.65
C LEU A 78 13.64 7.62 2.33
N THR A 79 12.75 7.02 1.54
CA THR A 79 11.52 6.43 2.05
C THR A 79 11.57 4.91 2.10
N ASP A 80 10.81 4.34 3.04
CA ASP A 80 10.54 2.91 3.15
C ASP A 80 9.04 2.63 3.01
N PHE A 81 8.69 1.39 2.72
CA PHE A 81 7.32 0.95 2.57
C PHE A 81 6.59 0.96 3.92
N HIS A 82 5.47 1.69 3.99
CA HIS A 82 4.62 1.76 5.18
C HIS A 82 3.30 1.02 5.02
N GLY A 83 2.72 1.00 3.81
CA GLY A 83 1.48 0.29 3.55
C GLY A 83 1.00 0.39 2.11
N MET A 84 0.00 -0.41 1.79
CA MET A 84 -0.65 -0.44 0.48
C MET A 84 -2.17 -0.44 0.67
N GLU A 85 -2.87 0.35 -0.13
CA GLU A 85 -4.32 0.49 -0.08
C GLU A 85 -4.88 0.56 -1.50
N LEU A 86 -6.09 0.04 -1.73
CA LEU A 86 -6.78 0.26 -3.00
C LEU A 86 -7.48 1.62 -3.00
N THR A 87 -7.67 2.20 -4.19
CA THR A 87 -8.45 3.43 -4.32
C THR A 87 -9.92 3.19 -3.96
N ARG A 88 -10.58 4.22 -3.41
CA ARG A 88 -11.96 4.11 -2.94
C ARG A 88 -12.93 3.80 -4.07
N ASP A 89 -12.74 4.42 -5.23
CA ASP A 89 -13.47 4.17 -6.46
C ASP A 89 -13.37 2.69 -6.88
N LYS A 90 -12.17 2.09 -6.83
CA LYS A 90 -11.99 0.68 -7.16
C LYS A 90 -12.71 -0.24 -6.17
N ILE A 91 -12.57 0.01 -4.87
CA ILE A 91 -13.26 -0.77 -3.83
C ILE A 91 -14.77 -0.69 -4.03
N CYS A 92 -15.32 0.52 -4.19
CA CYS A 92 -16.75 0.73 -4.42
C CYS A 92 -17.23 0.10 -5.73
N SER A 93 -16.43 0.10 -6.78
CA SER A 93 -16.75 -0.53 -8.08
C SER A 93 -16.85 -2.06 -7.99
N MET A 94 -16.01 -2.69 -7.17
CA MET A 94 -16.06 -4.14 -6.96
C MET A 94 -17.28 -4.59 -6.15
N ILE A 95 -17.80 -3.72 -5.28
CA ILE A 95 -18.98 -4.00 -4.45
C ILE A 95 -20.25 -3.84 -5.30
N GLN A 96 -20.72 -4.95 -5.84
CA GLN A 96 -21.98 -5.04 -6.58
C GLN A 96 -23.03 -5.88 -5.84
N LYS A 97 -24.31 -5.70 -6.20
CA LYS A 97 -25.43 -6.50 -5.69
C LYS A 97 -25.44 -7.90 -6.33
N PHE A 98 -26.22 -8.82 -5.74
CA PHE A 98 -26.43 -10.19 -6.23
C PHE A 98 -25.21 -11.13 -6.20
N GLN A 99 -24.18 -10.75 -5.46
CA GLN A 99 -22.99 -11.54 -5.16
C GLN A 99 -22.70 -11.54 -3.66
N SER A 100 -21.94 -12.51 -3.19
CA SER A 100 -21.41 -12.55 -1.82
C SER A 100 -20.02 -11.93 -1.77
N LEU A 101 -19.81 -11.04 -0.81
CA LEU A 101 -18.50 -10.53 -0.42
C LEU A 101 -17.88 -11.46 0.62
N ILE A 102 -16.61 -11.81 0.41
CA ILE A 102 -15.81 -12.68 1.28
C ILE A 102 -14.54 -11.93 1.66
N GLU A 103 -14.47 -11.49 2.90
CA GLU A 103 -13.29 -10.84 3.49
C GLU A 103 -12.51 -11.81 4.39
N ALA A 104 -11.19 -11.69 4.38
CA ALA A 104 -10.27 -12.35 5.29
C ALA A 104 -9.13 -11.39 5.67
N HIS A 105 -8.61 -11.52 6.90
CA HIS A 105 -7.43 -10.80 7.35
C HIS A 105 -6.53 -11.74 8.15
N VAL A 106 -5.22 -11.48 8.09
CA VAL A 106 -4.21 -12.22 8.86
C VAL A 106 -3.10 -11.27 9.27
N ASP A 107 -2.63 -11.44 10.50
CA ASP A 107 -1.40 -10.81 11.00
C ASP A 107 -0.25 -11.80 10.83
N VAL A 108 0.74 -11.42 10.03
CA VAL A 108 1.91 -12.27 9.74
C VAL A 108 3.18 -11.51 10.06
N LYS A 109 4.13 -12.20 10.69
CA LYS A 109 5.49 -11.70 10.88
C LYS A 109 6.35 -12.16 9.70
N THR A 110 6.97 -11.21 9.00
CA THR A 110 7.90 -11.50 7.91
C THR A 110 9.26 -11.98 8.45
N THR A 111 10.10 -12.50 7.57
CA THR A 111 11.44 -13.00 7.92
C THR A 111 12.35 -11.91 8.48
N ASP A 112 12.20 -10.67 8.03
CA ASP A 112 12.98 -9.51 8.52
C ASP A 112 12.49 -8.97 9.88
N GLY A 113 11.43 -9.57 10.45
CA GLY A 113 10.91 -9.20 11.76
C GLY A 113 9.79 -8.15 11.77
N PHE A 114 9.35 -7.66 10.60
CA PHE A 114 8.19 -6.77 10.49
C PHE A 114 6.88 -7.55 10.71
N THR A 115 5.92 -6.92 11.39
CA THR A 115 4.56 -7.45 11.53
C THR A 115 3.65 -6.73 10.56
N VAL A 116 3.02 -7.46 9.63
CA VAL A 116 2.13 -6.91 8.62
C VAL A 116 0.74 -7.50 8.77
N ARG A 117 -0.28 -6.65 8.75
CA ARG A 117 -1.68 -7.05 8.63
C ARG A 117 -2.10 -7.02 7.17
N MET A 118 -2.42 -8.17 6.62
CA MET A 118 -2.89 -8.29 5.24
C MET A 118 -4.40 -8.46 5.21
N PHE A 119 -5.05 -7.79 4.26
CA PHE A 119 -6.48 -7.90 4.00
C PHE A 119 -6.70 -8.46 2.59
N VAL A 120 -7.63 -9.40 2.46
CA VAL A 120 -8.05 -9.95 1.17
C VAL A 120 -9.56 -9.84 1.06
N ILE A 121 -10.01 -9.34 -0.09
CA ILE A 121 -11.42 -9.22 -0.44
C ILE A 121 -11.64 -10.06 -1.70
N ALA A 122 -12.68 -10.89 -1.70
CA ALA A 122 -13.11 -11.64 -2.86
C ALA A 122 -14.62 -11.56 -3.03
N PHE A 123 -15.06 -11.72 -4.29
CA PHE A 123 -16.47 -11.70 -4.67
C PHE A 123 -16.82 -12.98 -5.42
N THR A 124 -18.04 -13.48 -5.21
CA THR A 124 -18.57 -14.58 -6.03
C THR A 124 -18.90 -14.08 -7.43
N LYS A 125 -18.45 -14.79 -8.46
CA LYS A 125 -18.80 -14.48 -9.85
C LYS A 125 -19.84 -15.47 -10.38
N LYS A 126 -20.81 -14.95 -11.13
CA LYS A 126 -21.79 -15.77 -11.86
C LYS A 126 -21.09 -16.61 -12.93
N ARG A 127 -21.44 -17.90 -13.06
CA ARG A 127 -20.96 -18.74 -14.16
C ARG A 127 -21.66 -18.38 -15.48
N PRO A 128 -21.01 -18.52 -16.66
CA PRO A 128 -21.60 -18.17 -17.95
C PRO A 128 -22.98 -18.81 -18.18
N ASP A 129 -23.13 -20.09 -17.86
CA ASP A 129 -24.35 -20.88 -18.13
C ASP A 129 -25.40 -20.82 -17.01
N GLN A 130 -25.22 -19.95 -16.02
CA GLN A 130 -26.12 -19.88 -14.86
C GLN A 130 -27.39 -19.09 -15.19
N VAL A 131 -28.56 -19.71 -15.03
CA VAL A 131 -29.86 -19.03 -15.25
C VAL A 131 -30.16 -18.02 -14.14
N LYS A 132 -29.92 -18.39 -12.87
CA LYS A 132 -30.19 -17.55 -11.71
C LYS A 132 -29.34 -16.26 -11.73
N THR A 133 -29.98 -15.11 -11.54
CA THR A 133 -29.32 -13.79 -11.51
C THR A 133 -28.35 -13.64 -10.34
N SER A 134 -28.66 -14.23 -9.19
CA SER A 134 -27.82 -14.15 -7.99
C SER A 134 -26.86 -15.33 -7.84
N CYS A 135 -25.67 -15.03 -7.31
CA CYS A 135 -24.57 -15.97 -7.11
C CYS A 135 -24.10 -16.05 -5.65
N TYR A 136 -25.04 -15.97 -4.70
CA TYR A 136 -24.73 -16.05 -3.28
C TYR A 136 -24.09 -17.38 -2.88
N ALA A 137 -22.99 -17.32 -2.13
CA ALA A 137 -22.33 -18.49 -1.57
C ALA A 137 -22.98 -18.95 -0.26
N GLN A 138 -23.02 -20.26 -0.03
CA GLN A 138 -23.44 -20.80 1.26
C GLN A 138 -22.42 -20.49 2.36
N SER A 139 -22.89 -20.25 3.59
CA SER A 139 -22.04 -19.92 4.75
C SER A 139 -20.94 -20.96 5.00
N ALA A 140 -21.21 -22.24 4.79
CA ALA A 140 -20.21 -23.31 4.91
C ALA A 140 -19.06 -23.17 3.89
N GLN A 141 -19.39 -22.78 2.65
CA GLN A 141 -18.40 -22.55 1.60
C GLN A 141 -17.59 -21.28 1.86
N ILE A 142 -18.23 -20.21 2.33
CA ILE A 142 -17.54 -18.97 2.74
C ILE A 142 -16.49 -19.26 3.82
N ARG A 143 -16.83 -20.08 4.84
CA ARG A 143 -15.87 -20.50 5.88
C ARG A 143 -14.68 -21.28 5.32
N LYS A 144 -14.92 -22.22 4.39
CA LYS A 144 -13.86 -22.98 3.72
C LYS A 144 -12.94 -22.09 2.89
N ILE A 145 -13.51 -21.15 2.13
CA ILE A 145 -12.76 -20.18 1.32
C ILE A 145 -11.91 -19.29 2.23
N ARG A 146 -12.47 -18.73 3.30
CA ARG A 146 -11.72 -17.91 4.26
C ARG A 146 -10.54 -18.67 4.86
N LYS A 147 -10.76 -19.92 5.31
CA LYS A 147 -9.66 -20.76 5.83
C LYS A 147 -8.55 -20.93 4.79
N LYS A 148 -8.91 -21.22 3.53
CA LYS A 148 -7.91 -21.39 2.47
C LYS A 148 -7.18 -20.09 2.14
N MET A 149 -7.87 -18.94 2.16
CA MET A 149 -7.24 -17.62 2.00
C MET A 149 -6.22 -17.36 3.09
N THR A 150 -6.60 -17.55 4.37
CA THR A 150 -5.69 -17.33 5.49
C THR A 150 -4.49 -18.27 5.44
N ASP A 151 -4.69 -19.53 5.05
CA ASP A 151 -3.60 -20.52 4.94
C ASP A 151 -2.57 -20.09 3.88
N ILE A 152 -3.03 -19.62 2.71
CA ILE A 152 -2.14 -19.15 1.63
C ILE A 152 -1.42 -17.87 2.05
N MET A 153 -2.14 -16.92 2.65
CA MET A 153 -1.57 -15.66 3.12
C MET A 153 -0.43 -15.88 4.11
N THR A 154 -0.64 -16.72 5.12
CA THR A 154 0.39 -17.06 6.12
C THR A 154 1.57 -17.79 5.48
N ALA A 155 1.30 -18.72 4.55
CA ALA A 155 2.34 -19.51 3.89
C ALA A 155 3.25 -18.66 2.98
N GLU A 156 2.68 -17.68 2.28
CA GLU A 156 3.43 -16.80 1.38
C GLU A 156 4.15 -15.68 2.14
N ALA A 157 3.47 -14.99 3.07
CA ALA A 157 4.06 -13.85 3.77
C ALA A 157 5.07 -14.26 4.86
N GLY A 158 4.92 -15.44 5.47
CA GLY A 158 5.82 -15.89 6.53
C GLY A 158 7.20 -16.35 6.05
N LYS A 159 7.36 -16.61 4.75
CA LYS A 159 8.62 -17.13 4.17
C LYS A 159 9.50 -16.04 3.53
N VAL A 160 8.98 -14.82 3.45
CA VAL A 160 9.45 -13.80 2.52
C VAL A 160 9.82 -12.54 3.30
N SER A 161 10.75 -11.75 2.77
CA SER A 161 11.12 -10.43 3.32
C SER A 161 10.01 -9.40 3.01
N LEU A 162 9.97 -8.26 3.72
CA LEU A 162 8.96 -7.23 3.44
C LEU A 162 9.07 -6.75 1.98
N ARG A 163 10.29 -6.57 1.49
CA ARG A 163 10.58 -6.12 0.12
C ARG A 163 10.07 -7.10 -0.93
N GLU A 164 10.36 -8.38 -0.75
CA GLU A 164 9.88 -9.42 -1.66
C GLU A 164 8.35 -9.59 -1.59
N LEU A 165 7.75 -9.40 -0.41
CA LEU A 165 6.30 -9.43 -0.24
C LEU A 165 5.64 -8.30 -1.04
N VAL A 166 6.17 -7.08 -0.97
CA VAL A 166 5.63 -5.97 -1.80
C VAL A 166 5.86 -6.25 -3.28
N LYS A 167 6.99 -6.87 -3.66
CA LYS A 167 7.23 -7.25 -5.05
C LYS A 167 6.17 -8.24 -5.56
N LYS A 168 5.75 -9.21 -4.73
CA LYS A 168 4.66 -10.14 -5.08
C LYS A 168 3.29 -9.46 -5.20
N LEU A 169 3.04 -8.40 -4.44
CA LEU A 169 1.76 -7.66 -4.46
C LEU A 169 1.67 -6.60 -5.58
N GLY A 170 2.81 -6.02 -5.94
CA GLY A 170 2.92 -4.94 -6.90
C GLY A 170 3.11 -5.37 -8.35
N PHE A 171 3.75 -6.52 -8.61
CA PHE A 171 4.30 -6.84 -9.94
C PHE A 171 3.86 -8.20 -10.51
N ALA A 172 2.80 -8.80 -9.97
CA ALA A 172 2.21 -10.04 -10.45
C ALA A 172 0.85 -9.82 -11.10
#